data_AF-A0A1F8JKH0-F1
#
_entry.id   AF-A0A1F8JKH0-F1
#
_cell.length_a   1.000
_cell.length_b   1.000
_cell.length_c   1.000
_cell.angle_alpha   90.00
_cell.angle_beta   90.00
_cell.angle_gamma   90.00
#
_symmetry.space_group_name_H-M   'P 1'
#
loop_
_entity.id
_entity.type
_entity.pdbx_description
1 polymer ?
#
loop_
_entity_poly.entity_id
_entity_poly.type
_entity_poly.pdbx_seq_one_letter_code
_entity_poly.pdbx_strand_id
1 'polypeptide(L)'
;MSIDTKQKNLKEVEEVLQRAIKKVGVKKINDLCKFIPLNSGGYIHHFTLKKMKKKNPEELGEMVKKFIINVDRPRAVAPKPRAARGSRKKRDQITFNKWQLDRMLNIARLAGDKEIISILSPKKSLATYKRELIQTIRQGKIDQELWNGYVEGVNAQNSIFADHSLLSNPSN
;
A
#
# COMPACT_ATOMS: atom_id res chain seq x y z
N MET A 1 18.07 -31.20 10.67
CA MET A 1 18.67 -30.18 11.57
C MET A 1 17.60 -29.73 12.57
N SER A 2 17.82 -30.06 13.84
CA SER A 2 16.81 -30.13 14.90
C SER A 2 16.34 -28.76 15.40
N ILE A 3 15.09 -28.70 15.85
CA ILE A 3 14.39 -27.50 16.33
C ILE A 3 15.14 -26.81 17.50
N ASP A 4 15.88 -27.59 18.29
CA ASP A 4 16.63 -27.12 19.46
C ASP A 4 17.81 -26.19 19.11
N THR A 5 18.49 -26.44 18.00
CA THR A 5 19.61 -25.59 17.54
C THR A 5 19.11 -24.20 17.16
N LYS A 6 17.91 -24.13 16.58
CA LYS A 6 17.29 -22.87 16.15
C LYS A 6 16.89 -21.99 17.34
N GLN A 7 16.40 -22.60 18.43
CA GLN A 7 16.06 -21.87 19.65
C GLN A 7 17.30 -21.34 20.39
N LYS A 8 18.39 -22.11 20.41
CA LYS A 8 19.66 -21.67 21.00
C LYS A 8 20.23 -20.45 20.28
N ASN A 9 20.25 -20.48 18.94
CA ASN A 9 20.75 -19.38 18.12
C ASN A 9 19.90 -18.10 18.28
N LEU A 10 18.59 -18.23 18.48
CA LEU A 10 17.70 -17.09 18.76
C LEU A 10 18.03 -16.40 20.07
N LYS A 11 18.30 -17.15 21.15
CA LYS A 11 18.66 -16.61 22.46
C LYS A 11 20.01 -15.88 22.41
N GLU A 12 21.01 -16.47 21.77
CA GLU A 12 22.33 -15.85 21.60
C GLU A 12 22.25 -14.53 20.84
N VAL A 13 21.46 -14.47 19.77
CA VAL A 13 21.26 -13.25 18.98
C VAL A 13 20.52 -12.18 19.79
N GLU A 14 19.56 -12.57 20.63
CA GLU A 14 18.90 -11.63 21.54
C GLU A 14 19.87 -11.06 22.58
N GLU A 15 20.76 -11.85 23.15
CA GLU A 15 21.80 -11.35 24.04
C GLU A 15 22.74 -10.36 23.35
N VAL A 16 23.17 -10.66 22.13
CA VAL A 16 24.03 -9.77 21.34
C VAL A 16 23.31 -8.44 21.07
N LEU A 17 22.01 -8.48 20.75
CA LEU A 17 21.19 -7.27 20.57
C LEU A 17 21.08 -6.48 21.88
N GLN A 18 20.90 -7.13 23.03
CA GLN A 18 20.84 -6.46 24.33
C GLN A 18 22.17 -5.78 24.70
N ARG A 19 23.30 -6.43 24.44
CA ARG A 19 24.64 -5.83 24.61
C ARG A 19 24.82 -4.61 23.71
N ALA A 20 24.36 -4.69 22.47
CA ALA A 20 24.40 -3.59 21.51
C ALA A 20 23.54 -2.39 21.95
N ILE A 21 22.34 -2.64 22.49
CA ILE A 21 21.47 -1.60 23.07
C ILE A 21 22.18 -0.88 24.21
N LYS A 22 22.77 -1.62 25.15
CA LYS A 22 23.50 -1.05 26.29
C LYS A 22 24.71 -0.22 25.86
N LYS A 23 25.46 -0.70 24.87
CA LYS A 23 26.65 0.01 24.34
C LYS A 23 26.30 1.32 23.65
N VAL A 24 25.20 1.35 22.89
CA VAL A 24 24.78 2.52 22.12
C VAL A 24 23.90 3.47 22.96
N GLY A 25 23.31 2.99 24.06
CA GLY A 25 22.44 3.78 24.93
C GLY A 25 21.04 4.03 24.35
N VAL A 26 20.57 3.20 23.43
CA VAL A 26 19.22 3.31 22.84
C VAL A 26 18.17 2.63 23.71
N LYS A 27 16.91 3.08 23.64
CA LYS A 27 15.80 2.49 24.44
C LYS A 27 15.11 1.32 23.72
N LYS A 28 15.15 1.29 22.38
CA LYS A 28 14.42 0.32 21.56
C LYS A 28 15.37 -0.42 20.62
N ILE A 29 15.13 -1.72 20.41
CA ILE A 29 15.83 -2.53 19.40
C ILE A 29 15.71 -1.90 18.01
N ASN A 30 14.58 -1.27 17.71
CA ASN A 30 14.35 -0.59 16.42
C ASN A 30 15.35 0.54 16.14
N ASP A 31 15.92 1.16 17.17
CA ASP A 31 16.87 2.26 17.00
C ASP A 31 18.29 1.76 16.65
N LEU A 32 18.60 0.49 16.92
CA LEU A 32 19.86 -0.14 16.47
C LEU A 32 19.99 -0.11 14.94
N CYS A 33 18.86 -0.05 14.24
CA CYS A 33 18.81 0.05 12.79
C CYS A 33 19.73 1.16 12.24
N LYS A 34 19.82 2.30 12.93
CA LYS A 34 20.61 3.47 12.51
C LYS A 34 22.12 3.21 12.47
N PHE A 35 22.58 2.16 13.14
CA PHE A 35 24.00 1.85 13.31
C PHE A 35 24.48 0.72 12.39
N ILE A 36 23.55 0.10 11.66
CA ILE A 36 23.87 -1.00 10.74
C ILE A 36 23.74 -0.46 9.31
N PRO A 37 24.85 -0.25 8.58
CA PRO A 37 24.82 0.22 7.20
C PRO A 37 24.31 -0.87 6.25
N LEU A 38 23.68 -0.45 5.15
CA LEU A 38 23.29 -1.32 4.04
C LEU A 38 24.17 -1.01 2.81
N ASN A 39 24.55 -2.03 2.04
CA ASN A 39 25.39 -1.88 0.83
C ASN A 39 24.79 -0.90 -0.21
N SER A 40 23.45 -0.77 -0.27
CA SER A 40 22.74 0.13 -1.18
C SER A 40 22.64 1.59 -0.73
N GLY A 41 23.36 1.94 0.35
CA GLY A 41 23.33 3.25 1.01
C GLY A 41 22.27 3.36 2.09
N GLY A 42 22.60 4.10 3.15
CA GLY A 42 21.74 4.30 4.32
C GLY A 42 21.84 3.17 5.35
N TYR A 43 20.93 3.20 6.33
CA TYR A 43 20.86 2.25 7.43
C TYR A 43 19.70 1.25 7.22
N ILE A 44 19.77 0.09 7.89
CA ILE A 44 18.73 -0.95 7.71
C ILE A 44 17.35 -0.45 8.15
N HIS A 45 16.29 -0.77 7.43
CA HIS A 45 14.95 -0.41 7.90
C HIS A 45 14.51 -1.35 9.05
N HIS A 46 13.69 -0.85 9.99
CA HIS A 46 13.22 -1.66 11.12
C HIS A 46 12.41 -2.91 10.68
N PHE A 47 11.74 -2.85 9.53
CA PHE A 47 11.12 -4.03 8.93
C PHE A 47 12.15 -5.07 8.50
N THR A 48 13.27 -4.64 7.94
CA THR A 48 14.38 -5.51 7.57
C THR A 48 14.97 -6.14 8.83
N LEU A 49 15.22 -5.37 9.89
CA LEU A 49 15.69 -5.90 11.18
C LEU A 49 14.74 -6.98 11.74
N LYS A 50 13.43 -6.71 11.75
CA LYS A 50 12.41 -7.68 12.21
C LYS A 50 12.38 -8.94 11.34
N LYS A 51 12.54 -8.79 10.02
CA LYS A 51 12.60 -9.90 9.06
C LYS A 51 13.87 -10.74 9.26
N MET A 52 15.03 -10.10 9.44
CA MET A 52 16.33 -10.74 9.66
C MET A 52 16.31 -11.54 10.97
N LYS A 53 15.78 -10.98 12.06
CA LYS A 53 15.60 -11.71 13.33
C LYS A 53 14.84 -13.03 13.16
N LYS A 54 13.86 -13.09 12.26
CA LYS A 54 13.03 -14.29 12.03
C LYS A 54 13.62 -15.26 11.00
N LYS A 55 14.22 -14.73 9.92
CA LYS A 55 14.70 -15.53 8.78
C LYS A 55 16.17 -15.92 8.92
N ASN A 56 17.04 -14.95 9.23
CA ASN A 56 18.50 -15.10 9.25
C ASN A 56 19.08 -14.48 10.54
N PRO A 57 18.92 -15.14 11.70
CA PRO A 57 19.36 -14.58 12.98
C PRO A 57 20.89 -14.51 13.10
N GLU A 58 21.64 -15.45 12.51
CA GLU A 58 23.11 -15.51 12.58
C GLU A 58 23.76 -14.31 11.87
N GLU A 59 23.35 -14.06 10.62
CA GLU A 59 23.79 -12.92 9.81
C GLU A 59 23.53 -11.58 10.53
N LEU A 60 22.40 -11.47 11.24
CA LEU A 60 22.10 -10.31 12.06
C LEU A 60 23.09 -10.17 13.24
N GLY A 61 23.39 -11.28 13.92
CA GLY A 61 24.35 -11.29 15.02
C GLY A 61 25.76 -10.86 14.59
N GLU A 62 26.22 -11.32 13.43
CA GLU A 62 27.51 -10.92 12.85
C GLU A 62 27.55 -9.44 12.48
N MET A 63 26.50 -8.92 11.85
CA MET A 63 26.40 -7.49 11.54
C MET A 63 26.44 -6.63 12.80
N VAL A 64 25.70 -7.02 13.85
CA VAL A 64 25.70 -6.30 15.12
C VAL A 64 27.07 -6.35 15.79
N LYS A 65 27.75 -7.50 15.77
CA LYS A 65 29.11 -7.64 16.29
C LYS A 65 30.08 -6.72 15.54
N LYS A 66 30.03 -6.74 14.21
CA LYS A 66 30.92 -5.97 13.33
C LYS A 66 30.73 -4.46 13.47
N PHE A 67 29.50 -3.96 13.48
CA PHE A 67 29.23 -2.52 13.40
C PHE A 67 28.96 -1.85 14.75
N ILE A 68 28.61 -2.62 15.79
CA ILE A 68 28.25 -2.07 17.10
C ILE A 68 29.20 -2.57 18.20
N ILE A 69 29.40 -3.88 18.34
CA ILE A 69 30.16 -4.44 19.47
C ILE A 69 31.66 -4.20 19.32
N ASN A 70 32.23 -4.44 18.14
CA ASN A 70 33.67 -4.33 17.89
C ASN A 70 34.14 -2.90 17.58
N VAL A 71 33.22 -1.94 17.50
CA VAL A 71 33.54 -0.53 17.22
C VAL A 71 33.49 0.27 18.51
N ASP A 72 34.53 1.02 18.85
CA ASP A 72 34.57 1.82 20.10
C ASP A 72 33.50 2.90 20.16
N ARG A 73 33.26 3.58 19.03
CA ARG A 73 32.22 4.61 18.87
C ARG A 73 31.33 4.29 17.67
N PRO A 74 30.26 3.49 17.83
CA PRO A 74 29.36 3.18 16.73
C PRO A 74 28.72 4.47 16.19
N ARG A 75 28.95 4.77 14.91
CA ARG A 75 28.41 5.97 14.26
C ARG A 75 27.04 5.70 13.66
N ALA A 76 26.10 6.60 13.91
CA ALA A 76 24.82 6.57 13.23
C ALA A 76 25.02 6.86 11.74
N VAL A 77 24.54 5.95 10.89
CA VAL A 77 24.59 6.05 9.44
C VAL A 77 23.49 7.01 8.99
N ALA A 78 23.84 8.00 8.19
CA ALA A 78 22.88 8.94 7.64
C ALA A 78 21.85 8.20 6.76
N PRO A 79 20.56 8.59 6.78
CA PRO A 79 19.57 8.03 5.87
C PRO A 79 20.02 8.19 4.41
N LYS A 80 19.68 7.21 3.55
CA LYS A 80 19.90 7.34 2.11
C LYS A 80 19.22 8.62 1.62
N PRO A 81 19.92 9.52 0.90
CA PRO A 81 19.30 10.71 0.35
C PRO A 81 18.17 10.27 -0.59
N ARG A 82 17.00 10.90 -0.45
CA ARG A 82 15.93 10.69 -1.42
C ARG A 82 16.42 11.22 -2.77
N ALA A 83 16.15 10.49 -3.84
CA ALA A 83 16.35 11.01 -5.18
C ALA A 83 15.69 12.39 -5.25
N ALA A 84 16.37 13.36 -5.87
CA ALA A 84 15.81 14.69 -6.08
C ALA A 84 14.44 14.52 -6.71
N ARG A 85 13.40 14.88 -5.97
CA ARG A 85 12.03 14.86 -6.48
C ARG A 85 11.99 16.02 -7.46
N GLY A 86 12.31 15.73 -8.73
CA GLY A 86 12.30 16.73 -9.79
C GLY A 86 10.98 17.51 -9.76
N SER A 87 10.98 18.72 -10.31
CA SER A 87 9.80 19.60 -10.32
C SER A 87 8.65 18.92 -11.09
N ARG A 88 7.85 18.10 -10.40
CA ARG A 88 6.59 17.54 -10.90
C ARG A 88 5.46 18.56 -10.78
N LYS A 89 5.75 19.85 -10.93
CA LYS A 89 4.71 20.83 -11.19
C LYS A 89 4.34 20.67 -12.66
N LYS A 90 3.41 19.76 -12.96
CA LYS A 90 2.69 19.76 -14.25
C LYS A 90 1.91 21.06 -14.30
N ARG A 91 2.54 22.11 -14.83
CA ARG A 91 2.01 23.48 -14.83
C ARG A 91 0.68 23.58 -15.59
N ASP A 92 0.42 22.61 -16.46
CA ASP A 92 -0.75 22.55 -17.34
C ASP A 92 -1.89 21.65 -16.83
N GLN A 93 -1.75 21.03 -15.63
CA GLN A 93 -2.84 20.22 -15.09
C GLN A 93 -3.88 21.12 -14.42
N ILE A 94 -5.00 21.35 -15.12
CA ILE A 94 -6.18 21.99 -14.53
C ILE A 94 -6.80 21.01 -13.53
N THR A 95 -6.88 21.43 -12.27
CA THR A 95 -7.57 20.66 -11.22
C THR A 95 -9.01 21.14 -11.12
N PHE A 96 -9.96 20.23 -11.34
CA PHE A 96 -11.38 20.51 -11.15
C PHE A 96 -11.81 20.17 -9.72
N ASN A 97 -12.66 21.01 -9.15
CA ASN A 97 -13.38 20.70 -7.92
C ASN A 97 -14.57 19.77 -8.23
N LYS A 98 -15.06 19.03 -7.23
CA LYS A 98 -16.16 18.07 -7.38
C LYS A 98 -17.38 18.66 -8.10
N TRP A 99 -17.82 19.84 -7.70
CA TRP A 99 -18.95 20.52 -8.34
C TRP A 99 -18.73 20.82 -9.83
N GLN A 100 -17.50 21.16 -10.22
CA GLN A 100 -17.16 21.41 -11.63
C GLN A 100 -17.21 20.10 -12.44
N LEU A 101 -16.78 18.99 -11.85
CA LEU A 101 -16.91 17.66 -12.47
C LEU A 101 -18.37 17.25 -12.61
N ASP A 102 -19.20 17.47 -11.59
CA ASP A 102 -20.64 17.16 -11.62
C ASP A 102 -21.35 18.02 -12.69
N ARG A 103 -21.01 19.31 -12.78
CA ARG A 103 -21.51 20.21 -13.83
C ARG A 103 -21.07 19.76 -15.22
N MET A 104 -19.82 19.35 -15.38
CA MET A 104 -19.27 18.86 -16.66
C MET A 104 -19.93 17.54 -17.08
N LEU A 105 -20.19 16.63 -16.14
CA LEU A 105 -20.92 15.39 -16.37
C LEU A 105 -22.36 15.67 -16.84
N ASN A 106 -23.04 16.65 -16.24
CA ASN A 106 -24.38 17.04 -16.69
C ASN A 106 -24.40 17.65 -18.09
N ILE A 107 -23.40 18.48 -18.42
CA ILE A 107 -23.25 19.02 -19.79
C ILE A 107 -23.00 17.89 -20.78
N ALA A 108 -22.13 16.93 -20.44
CA ALA A 108 -21.84 15.78 -21.30
C ALA A 108 -23.10 14.92 -21.54
N ARG A 109 -23.93 14.69 -20.51
CA ARG A 109 -25.24 14.01 -20.65
C ARG A 109 -26.17 14.73 -21.62
N LEU A 110 -26.29 16.05 -21.52
CA LEU A 110 -27.13 16.85 -22.42
C LEU A 110 -26.60 16.87 -23.86
N ALA A 111 -25.27 16.89 -24.02
CA ALA A 111 -24.62 16.84 -25.33
C ALA A 111 -24.59 15.43 -25.95
N GLY A 112 -24.95 14.39 -25.19
CA GLY A 112 -24.85 13.00 -25.64
C GLY A 112 -23.41 12.49 -25.78
N ASP A 113 -22.44 13.15 -25.12
CA ASP A 113 -21.02 12.80 -25.20
C ASP A 113 -20.70 11.57 -24.33
N LYS A 114 -20.83 10.39 -24.93
CA LYS A 114 -20.64 9.09 -24.28
C LYS A 114 -19.24 8.90 -23.71
N GLU A 115 -18.21 9.51 -24.31
CA GLU A 115 -16.82 9.36 -23.87
C GLU A 115 -16.60 10.12 -22.57
N ILE A 116 -16.99 11.40 -22.53
CA ILE A 116 -16.86 12.23 -21.32
C ILE A 116 -17.74 11.69 -20.19
N ILE A 117 -18.95 11.20 -20.50
CA ILE A 117 -19.81 10.53 -19.51
C ILE A 117 -19.08 9.32 -18.92
N SER A 118 -18.49 8.44 -19.73
CA SER A 118 -17.77 7.26 -19.23
C SER A 118 -16.57 7.60 -18.33
N ILE A 119 -15.86 8.69 -18.65
CA ILE A 119 -14.70 9.15 -17.90
C ILE A 119 -15.10 9.76 -16.56
N LEU A 120 -16.15 10.60 -16.55
CA LEU A 120 -16.56 11.38 -15.39
C LEU A 120 -17.60 10.68 -14.51
N SER A 121 -18.29 9.67 -15.03
CA SER A 121 -19.28 8.92 -14.26
C SER A 121 -18.65 8.33 -12.99
N PRO A 122 -19.34 8.43 -11.84
CA PRO A 122 -18.82 7.89 -10.59
C PRO A 122 -18.57 6.39 -10.71
N LYS A 123 -17.30 5.96 -10.69
CA LYS A 123 -16.95 4.53 -10.71
C LYS A 123 -17.10 3.93 -9.32
N LYS A 124 -18.34 3.82 -8.84
CA LYS A 124 -18.66 3.04 -7.63
C LYS A 124 -18.86 1.58 -8.02
N SER A 125 -18.45 0.67 -7.15
CA SER A 125 -18.75 -0.75 -7.34
C SER A 125 -20.25 -1.00 -7.13
N LEU A 126 -20.79 -2.04 -7.78
CA LEU A 126 -22.19 -2.43 -7.62
C LEU A 126 -22.56 -2.69 -6.14
N ALA A 127 -21.63 -3.26 -5.36
CA ALA A 127 -21.82 -3.48 -3.93
C ALA A 127 -21.99 -2.16 -3.13
N THR A 128 -21.38 -1.08 -3.60
CA THR A 128 -21.54 0.25 -2.99
C THR A 128 -22.87 0.88 -3.39
N TYR A 129 -23.27 0.79 -4.66
CA TYR A 129 -24.60 1.23 -5.10
C TYR A 129 -25.74 0.54 -4.33
N LYS A 130 -25.67 -0.79 -4.16
CA LYS A 130 -26.65 -1.56 -3.38
C LYS A 130 -26.77 -1.08 -1.92
N ARG A 131 -25.62 -0.86 -1.25
CA ARG A 131 -25.61 -0.42 0.15
C ARG A 131 -26.18 0.98 0.32
N GLU A 132 -25.78 1.91 -0.54
CA GLU A 132 -26.27 3.29 -0.50
C GLU A 132 -27.76 3.37 -0.85
N LEU A 133 -28.25 2.60 -1.83
CA LEU A 133 -29.69 2.56 -2.16
C LEU A 133 -30.54 2.05 -1.00
N ILE A 134 -30.10 0.97 -0.34
CA ILE A 134 -30.79 0.46 0.85
C ILE A 134 -30.82 1.54 1.95
N GLN A 135 -29.73 2.30 2.11
CA GLN A 135 -29.66 3.38 3.07
C GLN A 135 -30.61 4.54 2.72
N THR A 136 -30.69 4.97 1.46
CA THR A 136 -31.60 6.05 1.05
C THR A 136 -33.05 5.63 1.20
N ILE A 137 -33.39 4.37 0.85
CA ILE A 137 -34.72 3.79 1.07
C ILE A 137 -35.09 3.79 2.55
N ARG A 138 -34.18 3.36 3.44
CA ARG A 138 -34.40 3.40 4.90
C ARG A 138 -34.62 4.82 5.43
N GLN A 139 -34.04 5.82 4.77
CA GLN A 139 -34.19 7.24 5.12
C GLN A 139 -35.40 7.89 4.44
N GLY A 140 -36.16 7.16 3.61
CA GLY A 140 -37.28 7.69 2.84
C GLY A 140 -36.88 8.69 1.75
N LYS A 141 -35.61 8.65 1.29
CA LYS A 141 -35.08 9.55 0.26
C LYS A 141 -34.90 8.80 -1.06
N ILE A 142 -35.31 9.44 -2.15
CA ILE A 142 -35.11 8.92 -3.51
C ILE A 142 -33.95 9.70 -4.14
N ASP A 143 -32.90 8.98 -4.53
CA ASP A 143 -31.77 9.52 -5.27
C ASP A 143 -31.74 8.89 -6.66
N GLN A 144 -32.13 9.69 -7.67
CA GLN A 144 -32.24 9.24 -9.05
C GLN A 144 -30.88 8.92 -9.68
N GLU A 145 -29.81 9.64 -9.29
CA GLU A 145 -28.47 9.38 -9.83
C GLU A 145 -27.91 8.07 -9.30
N LEU A 146 -28.18 7.78 -8.02
CA LEU A 146 -27.80 6.53 -7.39
C LEU A 146 -28.51 5.32 -8.04
N TRP A 147 -29.80 5.48 -8.37
CA TRP A 147 -30.57 4.48 -9.10
C TRP A 147 -30.01 4.25 -10.52
N ASN A 148 -29.76 5.33 -11.27
CA ASN A 148 -29.20 5.24 -12.62
C ASN A 148 -27.84 4.52 -12.62
N GLY A 149 -26.95 4.87 -11.68
CA GLY A 149 -25.65 4.19 -11.54
C GLY A 149 -25.77 2.72 -11.15
N TYR A 150 -26.77 2.35 -10.36
CA TYR A 150 -27.07 0.95 -10.07
C TYR A 150 -27.54 0.19 -11.32
N VAL A 151 -28.48 0.75 -12.08
CA VAL A 151 -29.00 0.13 -13.32
C VAL A 151 -27.88 -0.05 -14.35
N GLU A 152 -27.04 0.96 -14.55
CA GLU A 152 -25.86 0.87 -15.41
C GLU A 152 -24.90 -0.24 -14.95
N GLY A 153 -24.63 -0.32 -13.63
CA GLY A 153 -23.76 -1.35 -13.06
C GLY A 153 -24.32 -2.78 -13.22
N VAL A 154 -25.64 -2.95 -13.08
CA VAL A 154 -26.31 -4.24 -13.30
C VAL A 154 -26.28 -4.62 -14.78
N ASN A 155 -26.56 -3.68 -15.68
CA ASN A 155 -26.52 -3.93 -17.11
C ASN A 155 -25.10 -4.29 -17.59
N ALA A 156 -24.08 -3.59 -17.08
CA ALA A 156 -22.68 -3.93 -17.36
C ALA A 156 -22.34 -5.34 -16.86
N GLN A 157 -22.75 -5.70 -15.65
CA GLN A 157 -22.52 -7.03 -15.11
C GLN A 157 -23.24 -8.12 -15.93
N ASN A 158 -24.50 -7.88 -16.32
CA ASN A 158 -25.28 -8.80 -17.13
C ASN A 158 -24.72 -8.98 -18.54
N SER A 159 -24.20 -7.91 -19.16
CA SER A 159 -23.52 -8.00 -20.46
C SER A 159 -22.28 -8.88 -20.40
N ILE A 160 -21.48 -8.77 -19.33
CA ILE A 160 -20.30 -9.61 -19.10
C ILE A 160 -20.69 -11.09 -18.92
N PHE A 161 -21.79 -11.37 -18.19
CA PHE A 161 -22.29 -12.73 -18.04
C PHE A 161 -22.87 -13.31 -19.33
N ALA A 162 -23.54 -12.50 -20.15
CA ALA A 162 -24.07 -12.92 -21.44
C ALA A 162 -22.95 -13.28 -22.43
N ASP A 163 -21.91 -12.47 -22.53
CA ASP A 163 -20.74 -12.75 -23.40
C ASP A 163 -20.01 -14.04 -22.98
N HIS A 164 -19.88 -14.28 -21.68
CA HIS A 164 -19.26 -15.50 -21.16
C HIS A 164 -20.09 -16.76 -21.51
N SER A 165 -21.42 -16.65 -21.61
CA SER A 165 -22.30 -17.77 -21.96
C SER A 165 -22.23 -18.15 -23.45
N LEU A 166 -21.90 -17.19 -24.33
CA LEU A 166 -21.74 -17.42 -25.77
C LEU A 166 -20.41 -18.11 -26.12
N LEU A 167 -19.36 -17.90 -25.32
CA LEU A 167 -18.06 -18.55 -25.49
C LEU A 167 -18.02 -20.01 -24.96
N SER A 168 -19.04 -20.42 -24.19
CA SER A 168 -19.09 -21.76 -23.58
C SER A 168 -19.94 -22.79 -24.32
N ASN A 169 -20.53 -22.44 -25.47
CA ASN A 169 -21.22 -23.42 -26.33
C ASN A 169 -20.27 -23.91 -27.44
N PRO A 170 -19.59 -25.06 -27.29
CA PRO A 170 -19.03 -25.74 -28.45
C PRO A 170 -20.20 -26.23 -29.29
N SER A 171 -20.24 -25.80 -30.55
CA SER A 171 -21.18 -26.27 -31.56
C SER A 171 -21.04 -27.80 -31.70
N ASN A 172 -22.15 -28.53 -31.57
CA ASN A 172 -22.28 -29.92 -32.02
C ASN A 172 -22.19 -29.99 -33.55
#